data_AF-A0A7V8NJE9-F1
#
_entry.id   AF-A0A7V8NJE9-F1
#
_cell.length_a   1.000
_cell.length_b   1.000
_cell.length_c   1.000
_cell.angle_alpha   90.00
_cell.angle_beta   90.00
_cell.angle_gamma   90.00
#
_symmetry.space_group_name_H-M   'P 1'
#
loop_
_entity.id
_entity.type
_entity.pdbx_description
1 polymer ?
#
loop_
_entity_poly.entity_id
_entity_poly.type
_entity_poly.pdbx_seq_one_letter_code
_entity_poly.pdbx_strand_id
1 'polypeptide(L)'
;MHDRTNEHPDESGEFMPPLPPYSGELTVCVKCSHNEAFTYYRPACPRAMHDRNGRMQQRGPLPERLERACQRCDYSWDEALVPAEGIHPATVENVARALQECAPYPVNQPAATYTAERLLGVAHVLLRADHPMWATVFEHTGPLPAEQPTPPPTPAGLKQTVPATPEPTGPTVQQAGFVDQ
;
A
#
# COMPACT_ATOMS: atom_id res chain seq x y z
N MET A 1 38.33 -31.64 -44.13
CA MET A 1 38.61 -30.28 -43.63
C MET A 1 37.38 -29.43 -43.86
N HIS A 2 36.53 -29.30 -42.84
CA HIS A 2 35.71 -28.11 -42.58
C HIS A 2 35.29 -28.23 -41.12
N ASP A 3 36.14 -27.64 -40.29
CA ASP A 3 35.96 -27.47 -38.85
C ASP A 3 34.88 -26.39 -38.68
N ARG A 4 33.70 -26.77 -38.19
CA ARG A 4 32.60 -25.85 -37.90
C ARG A 4 32.60 -25.61 -36.39
N THR A 5 33.38 -24.63 -35.96
CA THR A 5 33.30 -24.05 -34.63
C THR A 5 31.95 -23.34 -34.50
N ASN A 6 31.02 -24.01 -33.84
CA ASN A 6 29.70 -23.48 -33.52
C ASN A 6 29.83 -22.58 -32.28
N GLU A 7 30.39 -21.40 -32.47
CA GLU A 7 30.44 -20.35 -31.44
C GLU A 7 29.08 -19.66 -31.43
N HIS A 8 28.20 -20.10 -30.53
CA HIS A 8 27.00 -19.34 -30.17
C HIS A 8 27.42 -18.25 -29.18
N PRO A 9 27.35 -16.95 -29.54
CA PRO A 9 27.54 -15.88 -28.57
C PRO A 9 26.28 -15.79 -27.69
N ASP A 10 26.30 -16.48 -26.55
CA ASP A 10 25.37 -16.24 -25.44
C ASP A 10 25.75 -14.90 -24.75
N GLU A 11 25.65 -13.78 -25.46
CA GLU A 11 26.03 -12.43 -25.00
C GLU A 11 24.85 -11.45 -24.88
N SER A 12 23.70 -11.94 -24.42
CA SER A 12 22.73 -11.06 -23.77
C SER A 12 22.27 -11.69 -22.46
N GLY A 13 23.25 -12.02 -21.61
CA GLY A 13 23.04 -12.32 -20.20
C GLY A 13 22.48 -11.10 -19.49
N GLU A 14 21.21 -10.78 -19.77
CA GLU A 14 20.36 -10.10 -18.80
C GLU A 14 20.50 -10.94 -17.53
N PHE A 15 21.17 -10.35 -16.54
CA PHE A 15 21.26 -10.87 -15.19
C PHE A 15 19.83 -10.85 -14.64
N MET A 16 19.03 -11.85 -15.01
CA MET A 16 17.77 -12.11 -14.35
C MET A 16 18.14 -12.26 -12.89
N PRO A 17 17.67 -11.36 -12.00
CA PRO A 17 17.95 -11.50 -10.59
C PRO A 17 17.54 -12.93 -10.25
N PRO A 18 18.45 -13.73 -9.63
CA PRO A 18 18.20 -15.13 -9.39
C PRO A 18 16.83 -15.20 -8.74
N LEU A 19 15.89 -15.87 -9.44
CA LEU A 19 14.57 -16.10 -8.87
C LEU A 19 14.84 -16.62 -7.46
N PRO A 20 14.21 -16.03 -6.43
CA PRO A 20 14.47 -16.42 -5.07
C PRO A 20 14.45 -17.95 -5.00
N PRO A 21 15.39 -18.58 -4.26
CA PRO A 21 15.90 -19.94 -4.49
C PRO A 21 14.86 -21.07 -4.34
N TYR A 22 13.60 -20.73 -4.21
CA TYR A 22 12.50 -21.59 -3.84
C TYR A 22 11.60 -21.96 -5.03
N SER A 23 11.71 -21.32 -6.20
CA SER A 23 10.77 -21.52 -7.31
C SER A 23 11.25 -22.40 -8.47
N GLY A 24 12.43 -23.02 -8.37
CA GLY A 24 12.92 -23.99 -9.37
C GLY A 24 12.51 -25.44 -9.05
N GLU A 25 12.66 -26.36 -10.00
CA GLU A 25 12.48 -27.81 -9.77
C GLU A 25 13.49 -28.37 -8.74
N LEU A 26 14.62 -27.69 -8.59
CA LEU A 26 15.75 -28.06 -7.75
C LEU A 26 15.65 -27.51 -6.31
N THR A 27 14.49 -27.59 -5.67
CA THR A 27 14.34 -27.17 -4.27
C THR A 27 14.65 -28.30 -3.30
N VAL A 28 15.46 -28.00 -2.29
CA VAL A 28 15.86 -28.94 -1.24
C VAL A 28 14.71 -29.19 -0.26
N CYS A 29 14.30 -30.44 -0.10
CA CYS A 29 13.30 -30.84 0.88
C CYS A 29 13.79 -30.57 2.32
N VAL A 30 13.04 -29.78 3.09
CA VAL A 30 13.36 -29.43 4.49
C VAL A 30 13.36 -30.63 5.45
N LYS A 31 12.77 -31.76 5.05
CA LYS A 31 12.68 -32.98 5.87
C LYS A 31 13.80 -33.97 5.60
N CYS A 32 14.14 -34.22 4.34
CA CYS A 32 15.07 -35.29 3.95
C CYS A 32 16.25 -34.82 3.07
N SER A 33 16.35 -33.52 2.80
CA SER A 33 17.41 -32.87 2.02
C SER A 33 17.56 -33.37 0.57
N HIS A 34 16.52 -33.97 0.01
CA HIS A 34 16.49 -34.37 -1.41
C HIS A 34 16.19 -33.16 -2.31
N ASN A 35 16.84 -33.07 -3.47
CA ASN A 35 16.85 -31.87 -4.33
C ASN A 35 15.76 -31.85 -5.42
N GLU A 36 14.66 -32.58 -5.23
CA GLU A 36 13.57 -32.66 -6.19
C GLU A 36 12.22 -32.57 -5.46
N ALA A 37 11.35 -31.68 -5.95
CA ALA A 37 10.00 -31.50 -5.43
C ALA A 37 9.02 -31.14 -6.55
N PHE A 38 7.83 -31.73 -6.51
CA PHE A 38 6.72 -31.35 -7.38
C PHE A 38 6.05 -30.10 -6.85
N THR A 39 5.65 -29.20 -7.75
CA THR A 39 4.90 -27.98 -7.41
C THR A 39 3.46 -28.12 -7.87
N TYR A 40 2.52 -27.89 -6.94
CA TYR A 40 1.09 -27.93 -7.18
C TYR A 40 0.49 -26.56 -6.90
N TYR A 41 -0.25 -26.04 -7.88
CA TYR A 41 -1.08 -24.87 -7.66
C TYR A 41 -2.26 -25.20 -6.74
N ARG A 42 -2.44 -24.42 -5.68
CA ARG A 42 -3.57 -24.52 -4.75
C ARG A 42 -4.38 -23.22 -4.82
N PRO A 43 -5.62 -23.25 -5.37
CA PRO A 43 -6.46 -22.06 -5.43
C PRO A 43 -6.83 -21.58 -4.02
N ALA A 44 -7.20 -20.30 -3.92
CA ALA A 44 -7.70 -19.72 -2.69
C ALA A 44 -8.89 -20.53 -2.14
N CYS A 45 -8.84 -20.83 -0.84
CA CYS A 45 -9.86 -21.59 -0.14
C CYS A 45 -10.62 -20.62 0.78
N PRO A 46 -11.79 -20.10 0.37
CA PRO A 46 -12.49 -19.03 1.11
C PRO A 46 -13.18 -19.52 2.40
N ARG A 47 -13.34 -20.84 2.57
CA ARG A 47 -13.95 -21.46 3.75
C ARG A 47 -13.04 -22.56 4.25
N ALA A 48 -13.09 -22.83 5.55
CA ALA A 48 -12.38 -23.97 6.09
C ALA A 48 -12.93 -25.25 5.45
N MET A 49 -12.11 -25.95 4.68
CA MET A 49 -12.48 -27.24 4.13
C MET A 49 -12.22 -28.31 5.18
N HIS A 50 -13.25 -29.11 5.48
CA HIS A 50 -13.03 -30.40 6.10
C HIS A 50 -12.47 -31.33 5.03
N ASP A 51 -11.16 -31.56 5.09
CA ASP A 51 -10.51 -32.56 4.26
C ASP A 51 -11.07 -33.93 4.69
N ARG A 52 -12.05 -34.45 3.93
CA ARG A 52 -12.82 -35.65 4.29
C ARG A 52 -12.03 -36.95 4.11
N ASN A 53 -10.71 -36.87 4.14
CA ASN A 53 -9.76 -37.96 3.90
C ASN A 53 -9.28 -38.61 5.22
N GLY A 54 -10.09 -38.57 6.28
CA GLY A 54 -9.74 -39.15 7.59
C GLY A 54 -8.65 -38.39 8.36
N ARG A 55 -8.21 -37.22 7.88
CA ARG A 55 -7.29 -36.33 8.61
C ARG A 55 -8.12 -35.24 9.29
N MET A 56 -8.05 -35.14 10.62
CA MET A 56 -8.72 -34.08 11.40
C MET A 56 -8.02 -32.71 11.28
N GLN A 57 -7.49 -32.38 10.11
CA GLN A 57 -6.88 -31.08 9.87
C GLN A 57 -7.91 -30.18 9.20
N GLN A 58 -8.48 -29.27 9.98
CA GLN A 58 -9.25 -28.17 9.44
C GLN A 58 -8.26 -27.09 8.99
N ARG A 59 -8.03 -27.00 7.68
CA ARG A 59 -7.30 -25.84 7.12
C ARG A 59 -8.27 -24.66 7.11
N GLY A 60 -7.87 -23.54 7.70
CA GLY A 60 -8.65 -22.29 7.69
C GLY A 60 -8.81 -21.72 6.28
N PRO A 61 -9.41 -20.53 6.12
CA PRO A 61 -9.35 -19.84 4.85
C PRO A 61 -7.88 -19.61 4.47
N LEU A 62 -7.46 -20.10 3.32
CA LEU A 62 -6.08 -19.98 2.85
C LEU A 62 -6.05 -19.19 1.53
N PRO A 63 -5.09 -18.27 1.35
CA PRO A 63 -4.91 -17.60 0.08
C PRO A 63 -4.47 -18.60 -1.00
N GLU A 64 -4.51 -18.11 -2.24
CA GLU A 64 -3.85 -18.76 -3.36
C GLU A 64 -2.37 -18.98 -3.05
N ARG A 65 -1.86 -20.17 -3.32
CA ARG A 65 -0.49 -20.56 -2.98
C ARG A 65 0.02 -21.69 -3.85
N LEU A 66 1.34 -21.85 -3.86
CA LEU A 66 1.99 -23.03 -4.41
C LEU A 66 2.30 -24.00 -3.26
N GLU A 67 1.90 -25.26 -3.40
CA GLU A 67 2.26 -26.33 -2.46
C GLU A 67 3.32 -27.21 -3.13
N ARG A 68 4.42 -27.46 -2.44
CA ARG A 68 5.44 -28.42 -2.88
C ARG A 68 5.25 -29.75 -2.21
N ALA A 69 5.60 -30.83 -2.90
CA ALA A 69 5.75 -32.16 -2.32
C ALA A 69 7.10 -32.76 -2.71
N CYS A 70 7.88 -33.21 -1.73
CA CYS A 70 9.15 -33.88 -2.00
C CYS A 70 8.93 -35.19 -2.74
N GLN A 71 9.65 -35.39 -3.85
CA GLN A 71 9.56 -36.61 -4.67
C GLN A 71 9.97 -37.90 -3.94
N ARG A 72 10.80 -37.78 -2.89
CA ARG A 72 11.33 -38.93 -2.14
C ARG A 72 10.49 -39.32 -0.93
N CYS A 73 10.02 -38.35 -0.15
CA CYS A 73 9.37 -38.61 1.15
C CYS A 73 7.94 -38.09 1.27
N ASP A 74 7.38 -37.56 0.17
CA ASP A 74 6.05 -36.98 0.05
C ASP A 74 5.72 -35.89 1.08
N TYR A 75 6.75 -35.35 1.75
CA TYR A 75 6.57 -34.24 2.66
C TYR A 75 6.13 -33.02 1.86
N SER A 76 5.00 -32.44 2.25
CA SER A 76 4.41 -31.29 1.59
C SER A 76 4.60 -30.01 2.40
N TRP A 77 4.95 -28.91 1.76
CA TRP A 77 5.03 -27.60 2.38
C TRP A 77 4.52 -26.52 1.42
N ASP A 78 4.00 -25.43 1.96
CA ASP A 78 3.60 -24.28 1.16
C ASP A 78 4.87 -23.49 0.77
N GLU A 79 5.04 -23.23 -0.52
CA GLU A 79 6.10 -22.37 -1.03
C GLU A 79 5.72 -20.91 -0.75
N ALA A 80 6.65 -20.15 -0.16
CA ALA A 80 6.45 -18.72 -0.03
C ALA A 80 6.46 -18.10 -1.42
N LEU A 81 5.29 -17.64 -1.87
CA LEU A 81 5.21 -16.83 -3.08
C LEU A 81 6.09 -15.60 -2.90
N VAL A 82 6.88 -15.29 -3.94
CA VAL A 82 7.51 -13.98 -4.02
C VAL A 82 6.40 -12.94 -3.87
N PRO A 83 6.52 -12.00 -2.92
CA PRO A 83 5.58 -10.90 -2.85
C PRO A 83 5.48 -10.28 -4.24
N ALA A 84 4.26 -10.02 -4.73
CA ALA A 84 4.07 -9.39 -6.03
C ALA A 84 4.91 -8.10 -6.13
N GLU A 85 5.30 -7.71 -7.34
CA GLU A 85 6.03 -6.45 -7.53
C GLU A 85 5.29 -5.29 -6.85
N GLY A 86 6.02 -4.47 -6.11
CA GLY A 86 5.45 -3.39 -5.30
C GLY A 86 4.99 -3.80 -3.90
N ILE A 87 5.10 -5.08 -3.52
CA ILE A 87 4.89 -5.51 -2.13
C ILE A 87 6.19 -5.44 -1.33
N HIS A 88 6.21 -4.65 -0.27
CA HIS A 88 7.37 -4.52 0.62
C HIS A 88 6.97 -4.52 2.11
N PRO A 89 7.88 -4.87 3.03
CA PRO A 89 7.64 -4.71 4.46
C PRO A 89 7.24 -3.27 4.81
N ALA A 90 6.28 -3.14 5.73
CA ALA A 90 5.85 -1.84 6.19
C ALA A 90 6.90 -1.20 7.10
N THR A 91 7.13 0.11 6.93
CA THR A 91 7.93 0.91 7.85
C THR A 91 7.03 1.54 8.90
N VAL A 92 7.62 2.01 10.00
CA VAL A 92 6.90 2.72 11.07
C VAL A 92 6.17 3.94 10.50
N GLU A 93 6.82 4.69 9.61
CA GLU A 93 6.26 5.89 8.97
C GLU A 93 5.04 5.55 8.12
N ASN A 94 5.11 4.47 7.34
CA ASN A 94 4.01 4.06 6.48
C ASN A 94 2.78 3.65 7.32
N VAL A 95 2.99 2.88 8.39
CA VAL A 95 1.89 2.47 9.29
C VAL A 95 1.36 3.67 10.07
N ALA A 96 2.22 4.55 10.57
CA ALA A 96 1.81 5.76 11.31
C ALA A 96 0.97 6.69 10.41
N ARG A 97 1.37 6.88 9.15
CA ARG A 97 0.60 7.63 8.16
C ARG A 97 -0.77 6.98 7.92
N ALA A 98 -0.82 5.68 7.67
CA ALA A 98 -2.10 4.99 7.46
C ALA A 98 -3.02 5.08 8.68
N LEU A 99 -2.48 5.03 9.90
CA LEU A 99 -3.25 5.23 11.11
C LEU A 99 -3.87 6.64 11.18
N GLN A 100 -3.16 7.66 10.72
CA GLN A 100 -3.67 9.03 10.68
C GLN A 100 -4.72 9.23 9.59
N GLU A 101 -4.50 8.69 8.40
CA GLU A 101 -5.41 8.81 7.26
C GLU A 101 -6.70 8.01 7.47
N CYS A 102 -6.62 6.86 8.13
CA CYS A 102 -7.79 6.02 8.39
C CYS A 102 -8.57 6.41 9.65
N ALA A 103 -7.99 7.20 10.55
CA ALA A 103 -8.67 7.54 11.79
C ALA A 103 -9.79 8.56 11.55
N PRO A 104 -11.00 8.35 12.13
CA PRO A 104 -12.10 9.30 11.99
C PRO A 104 -11.84 10.63 12.74
N TYR A 105 -10.79 10.68 13.55
CA TYR A 105 -10.39 11.85 14.32
C TYR A 105 -8.87 12.06 14.17
N PRO A 106 -8.37 13.30 14.31
CA PRO A 106 -6.94 13.58 14.26
C PRO A 106 -6.19 12.79 15.33
N VAL A 107 -5.30 11.89 14.91
CA VAL A 107 -4.40 11.17 15.81
C VAL A 107 -3.10 11.97 15.93
N ASN A 108 -2.68 12.25 17.15
CA ASN A 108 -1.40 12.88 17.44
C ASN A 108 -0.23 12.05 16.86
N GLN A 109 0.73 12.71 16.19
CA GLN A 109 1.84 12.05 15.50
C GLN A 109 2.63 11.08 16.40
N PRO A 110 3.17 11.49 17.56
CA PRO A 110 3.76 10.58 18.53
C PRO A 110 2.93 9.33 18.88
N ALA A 111 1.61 9.48 19.03
CA ALA A 111 0.74 8.35 19.35
C ALA A 111 0.60 7.37 18.16
N ALA A 112 0.51 7.89 16.94
CA ALA A 112 0.49 7.09 15.72
C ALA A 112 1.81 6.33 15.53
N THR A 113 2.95 7.00 15.71
CA THR A 113 4.28 6.38 15.64
C THR A 113 4.45 5.28 16.68
N TYR A 114 4.10 5.54 17.95
CA TYR A 114 4.17 4.53 19.01
C TYR A 114 3.30 3.30 18.68
N THR A 115 2.08 3.53 18.19
CA THR A 115 1.18 2.44 17.81
C THR A 115 1.73 1.62 16.65
N ALA A 116 2.33 2.29 15.65
CA ALA A 116 2.98 1.64 14.52
C ALA A 116 4.16 0.75 14.96
N GLU A 117 5.03 1.23 15.85
CA GLU A 117 6.13 0.43 16.42
C GLU A 117 5.61 -0.81 17.16
N ARG A 118 4.58 -0.64 18.01
CA ARG A 118 3.98 -1.76 18.75
C ARG A 118 3.34 -2.77 17.81
N LEU A 119 2.70 -2.32 16.74
CA LEU A 119 2.07 -3.19 15.75
C LEU A 119 3.11 -4.00 14.97
N LEU A 120 4.17 -3.36 14.48
CA LEU A 120 5.26 -4.03 13.76
C LEU A 120 6.06 -4.98 14.66
N GLY A 121 6.07 -4.76 15.97
CA GLY A 121 6.66 -5.68 16.94
C GLY A 121 5.86 -6.98 17.16
N VAL A 122 4.58 -7.02 16.78
CA VAL A 122 3.71 -8.21 16.99
C VAL A 122 3.13 -8.80 15.70
N ALA A 123 3.19 -8.07 14.60
CA ALA A 123 2.63 -8.48 13.32
C ALA A 123 3.60 -8.18 12.16
N HIS A 124 3.68 -9.09 11.20
CA HIS A 124 4.37 -8.85 9.94
C HIS A 124 3.39 -8.15 8.98
N VAL A 125 3.61 -6.85 8.75
CA VAL A 125 2.76 -6.02 7.89
C VAL A 125 3.46 -5.83 6.54
N LEU A 126 2.76 -6.17 5.47
CA LEU A 126 3.19 -5.95 4.10
C LEU A 126 2.37 -4.83 3.46
N LEU A 127 3.03 -3.99 2.69
CA LEU A 127 2.43 -2.87 1.97
C LEU A 127 2.43 -3.16 0.48
N ARG A 128 1.33 -2.82 -0.18
CA ARG A 128 1.24 -2.73 -1.64
C ARG A 128 1.37 -1.28 -2.06
N ALA A 129 2.54 -0.89 -2.55
CA ALA A 129 2.79 0.48 -3.02
C ALA A 129 1.93 0.85 -4.24
N ASP A 130 1.51 -0.14 -5.04
CA ASP A 130 0.64 0.00 -6.19
C ASP A 130 -0.84 0.20 -5.83
N HIS A 131 -1.22 -0.03 -4.56
CA HIS A 131 -2.62 -0.01 -4.19
C HIS A 131 -3.13 1.43 -4.05
N PRO A 132 -4.30 1.79 -4.63
CA PRO A 132 -4.79 3.17 -4.70
C PRO A 132 -5.02 3.83 -3.34
N MET A 133 -5.15 3.05 -2.26
CA MET A 133 -5.18 3.57 -0.88
C MET A 133 -3.86 4.26 -0.47
N TRP A 134 -2.74 3.88 -1.08
CA TRP A 134 -1.40 4.44 -0.83
C TRP A 134 -0.97 5.47 -1.86
N ALA A 135 -1.73 5.60 -2.96
CA ALA A 135 -1.58 6.75 -3.84
C ALA A 135 -1.91 7.97 -2.99
N THR A 136 -0.87 8.72 -2.61
CA THR A 136 -1.00 9.90 -1.78
C THR A 136 -2.12 10.76 -2.35
N VAL A 137 -3.20 10.91 -1.59
CA VAL A 137 -4.37 11.74 -1.95
C VAL A 137 -3.95 13.18 -2.29
N PHE A 138 -2.71 13.56 -1.95
CA PHE A 138 -2.06 14.83 -2.23
C PHE A 138 -1.57 15.06 -3.67
N GLU A 139 -1.52 14.07 -4.56
CA GLU A 139 -1.28 14.40 -5.99
C GLU A 139 -2.51 15.03 -6.66
N HIS A 140 -3.68 15.01 -6.00
CA HIS A 140 -4.86 15.79 -6.41
C HIS A 140 -5.02 17.12 -5.69
N THR A 141 -4.06 17.54 -4.86
CA THR A 141 -3.91 18.97 -4.49
C THR A 141 -3.04 19.70 -5.50
N GLY A 142 -3.28 19.50 -6.80
CA GLY A 142 -3.18 20.66 -7.69
C GLY A 142 -4.09 21.75 -7.10
N PRO A 143 -3.74 23.05 -7.18
CA PRO A 143 -4.67 24.09 -6.76
C PRO A 143 -6.02 23.75 -7.38
N LEU A 144 -7.06 23.59 -6.54
CA LEU A 144 -8.43 23.51 -7.02
C LEU A 144 -8.53 24.59 -8.10
N PRO A 145 -8.88 24.25 -9.37
CA PRO A 145 -8.98 25.26 -10.42
C PRO A 145 -9.78 26.38 -9.80
N ALA A 146 -9.14 27.55 -9.65
CA ALA A 146 -9.70 28.65 -8.88
C ALA A 146 -11.14 28.78 -9.33
N GLU A 147 -12.09 28.52 -8.42
CA GLU A 147 -13.50 28.69 -8.71
C GLU A 147 -13.60 30.11 -9.28
N GLN A 148 -13.80 30.21 -10.60
CA GLN A 148 -13.99 31.52 -11.20
C GLN A 148 -15.19 32.07 -10.45
N PRO A 149 -15.04 33.21 -9.75
CA PRO A 149 -16.11 33.74 -8.94
C PRO A 149 -17.33 33.82 -9.84
N THR A 150 -18.35 33.01 -9.52
CA THR A 150 -19.59 32.99 -10.28
C THR A 150 -20.04 34.44 -10.34
N PRO A 151 -20.17 35.04 -11.55
CA PRO A 151 -20.56 36.43 -11.64
C PRO A 151 -21.86 36.58 -10.83
N PRO A 152 -21.96 37.61 -9.97
CA PRO A 152 -23.14 37.79 -9.14
C PRO A 152 -24.37 37.74 -10.05
N PRO A 153 -25.45 37.05 -9.64
CA PRO A 153 -26.67 36.99 -10.45
C PRO A 153 -27.07 38.41 -10.80
N THR A 154 -27.10 38.74 -12.09
CA THR A 154 -27.51 40.05 -12.59
C THR A 154 -28.89 40.34 -11.98
N PRO A 155 -29.02 41.34 -11.09
CA PRO A 155 -30.31 41.64 -10.50
C PRO A 155 -31.23 42.10 -11.62
N ALA A 156 -32.28 41.32 -11.88
CA ALA A 156 -33.31 41.66 -12.84
C ALA A 156 -34.04 42.92 -12.34
N GLY A 157 -33.68 44.06 -12.92
CA GLY A 157 -34.52 45.24 -13.03
C GLY A 157 -35.19 45.75 -11.76
N LEU A 158 -34.41 46.24 -10.80
CA LEU A 158 -34.92 47.17 -9.78
C LEU A 158 -34.54 48.59 -10.19
N LYS A 159 -35.55 49.38 -10.59
CA LYS A 159 -35.42 50.82 -10.80
C LYS A 159 -34.99 51.48 -9.49
N GLN A 160 -33.71 51.86 -9.38
CA GLN A 160 -33.20 52.64 -8.26
C GLN A 160 -33.71 54.08 -8.36
N THR A 161 -34.71 54.42 -7.55
CA THR A 161 -34.94 55.81 -7.11
C THR A 161 -33.97 56.08 -5.96
N VAL A 162 -33.00 56.96 -6.19
CA VAL A 162 -32.00 57.39 -5.20
C VAL A 162 -32.64 58.38 -4.22
N PRO A 163 -32.76 58.08 -2.92
CA PRO A 163 -33.01 59.10 -1.91
C PRO A 163 -31.67 59.69 -1.43
N ALA A 164 -31.68 60.99 -1.17
CA ALA A 164 -30.51 61.78 -0.79
C ALA A 164 -29.90 61.34 0.55
N THR A 165 -28.57 61.40 0.56
CA THR A 165 -27.62 61.23 1.68
C THR A 165 -27.93 62.13 2.88
N PRO A 166 -27.79 61.61 4.11
CA PRO A 166 -27.29 62.42 5.22
C PRO A 166 -25.87 61.99 5.63
N GLU A 167 -24.98 62.98 5.74
CA GLU A 167 -23.62 62.87 6.26
C GLU A 167 -23.61 62.37 7.73
N PRO A 168 -22.84 61.33 8.07
CA PRO A 168 -22.56 61.01 9.46
C PRO A 168 -21.35 61.79 9.99
N THR A 169 -21.63 62.61 10.99
CA THR A 169 -20.68 63.39 11.80
C THR A 169 -20.04 62.52 12.91
N GLY A 170 -18.75 62.21 12.79
CA GLY A 170 -17.81 61.88 13.89
C GLY A 170 -18.08 60.63 14.76
N PRO A 171 -17.25 60.34 15.79
CA PRO A 171 -16.07 61.05 16.28
C PRO A 171 -14.75 60.26 16.25
N THR A 172 -13.66 61.01 16.29
CA THR A 172 -12.25 60.60 16.45
C THR A 172 -12.01 59.88 17.77
N VAL A 173 -11.53 58.63 17.73
CA VAL A 173 -11.03 57.90 18.91
C VAL A 173 -9.52 58.12 19.05
N GLN A 174 -9.13 58.69 20.19
CA GLN A 174 -7.75 58.91 20.61
C GLN A 174 -7.09 57.59 21.02
N GLN A 175 -5.87 57.35 20.51
CA GLN A 175 -4.99 56.26 20.95
C GLN A 175 -4.45 56.57 22.37
N ALA A 176 -4.68 55.65 23.30
CA ALA A 176 -4.04 55.65 24.61
C ALA A 176 -2.74 54.83 24.53
N GLY A 177 -1.63 55.45 24.93
CA GLY A 177 -0.31 54.83 25.02
C GLY A 177 -0.24 53.82 26.16
N PHE A 178 0.49 52.72 25.91
CA PHE A 178 0.87 51.73 26.90
C PHE A 178 2.30 52.04 27.37
N VAL A 179 2.50 52.09 28.68
CA VAL A 179 3.80 52.31 29.34
C VAL A 179 4.25 50.98 29.94
N ASP A 180 5.45 50.53 29.57
CA ASP A 180 6.13 49.36 30.13
C ASP A 180 6.57 49.58 31.58
N GLN A 181 6.49 48.52 32.39
CA GLN A 181 7.27 48.31 33.62
C GLN A 181 7.89 46.92 33.60
#